data_AF-A0A3B9HQD2-F1
#
_entry.id   AF-A0A3B9HQD2-F1
#
_cell.length_a   1.000
_cell.length_b   1.000
_cell.length_c   1.000
_cell.angle_alpha   90.00
_cell.angle_beta   90.00
_cell.angle_gamma   90.00
#
_symmetry.space_group_name_H-M   'P 1'
#
loop_
_entity.id
_entity.type
_entity.pdbx_description
1 polymer ?
#
loop_
_entity_poly.entity_id
_entity_poly.type
_entity_poly.pdbx_seq_one_letter_code
_entity_poly.pdbx_strand_id
1 'polypeptide(L)'
;MPALICQPWRRQVEKQVCLLKRLHARVLLARGEMRPWIWKCCDCLTGQEIERRHQMARTKIEVNREIPKTRQELVDQIAELGRQERMRNKIENEMNEAITKLKKRYEEEAEPCNQKIKAIVNGVEAYCEVHRDELTDGGKTKTVTLPSGTLSWRKCPPSCRITKPEDVIAMLKKKGLSRFIRVKEEISKDLILAEPEAIVAVKGIAIVSEKEELSIEPFEVKLEAAV
;
A
#
# COMPACT_ATOMS: atom_id res chain seq x y z
N MET A 1 16.89 -23.81 -10.54
CA MET A 1 16.69 -22.53 -9.81
C MET A 1 17.96 -22.25 -9.01
N PRO A 2 18.73 -21.19 -9.33
CA PRO A 2 19.97 -20.92 -8.61
C PRO A 2 19.65 -20.24 -7.29
N ALA A 3 20.31 -20.70 -6.22
CA ALA A 3 20.25 -20.13 -4.89
C ALA A 3 20.75 -18.67 -4.91
N LEU A 4 19.97 -17.77 -4.35
CA LEU A 4 20.37 -16.40 -4.05
C LEU A 4 21.46 -16.42 -2.98
N ILE A 5 22.72 -16.41 -3.42
CA ILE A 5 23.88 -16.18 -2.57
C ILE A 5 23.82 -14.72 -2.11
N CYS A 6 23.48 -14.52 -0.84
CA CYS A 6 23.45 -13.22 -0.19
C CYS A 6 24.88 -12.68 -0.08
N GLN A 7 25.18 -11.60 -0.80
CA GLN A 7 26.52 -11.00 -0.87
C GLN A 7 26.99 -10.51 0.53
N PRO A 8 28.24 -10.81 0.97
CA PRO A 8 28.73 -10.58 2.33
C PRO A 8 28.71 -9.13 2.83
N TRP A 9 28.74 -8.15 1.93
CA TRP A 9 28.86 -6.73 2.28
C TRP A 9 27.62 -6.16 2.99
N ARG A 10 26.45 -6.77 2.81
CA ARG A 10 25.17 -6.34 3.44
C ARG A 10 25.14 -6.57 4.96
N ARG A 11 25.87 -7.58 5.46
CA ARG A 11 25.93 -7.92 6.90
C ARG A 11 26.76 -6.94 7.73
N GLN A 12 27.68 -6.19 7.13
CA GLN A 12 28.59 -5.32 7.88
C GLN A 12 27.97 -3.95 8.18
N VAL A 13 27.16 -3.43 7.25
CA VAL A 13 26.41 -2.18 7.41
C VAL A 13 25.29 -2.34 8.45
N GLU A 14 24.62 -3.51 8.46
CA GLU A 14 23.56 -3.82 9.43
C GLU A 14 24.07 -3.86 10.89
N LYS A 15 25.30 -4.35 11.12
CA LYS A 15 25.92 -4.38 12.46
C LYS A 15 26.21 -2.99 13.02
N GLN A 16 26.70 -2.05 12.20
CA GLN A 16 26.98 -0.69 12.65
C GLN A 16 25.70 0.10 12.95
N VAL A 17 24.65 -0.09 12.14
CA VAL A 17 23.34 0.54 12.36
C VAL A 17 22.67 0.01 13.64
N CYS A 18 22.82 -1.29 13.94
CA CYS A 18 22.34 -1.87 15.21
C CYS A 18 23.08 -1.31 16.45
N LEU A 19 24.40 -1.11 16.36
CA LEU A 19 25.20 -0.53 17.45
C LEU A 19 24.80 0.92 17.74
N LEU A 20 24.61 1.74 16.70
CA LEU A 20 24.16 3.13 16.87
C LEU A 20 22.78 3.22 17.52
N LYS A 21 21.84 2.35 17.11
CA LYS A 21 20.49 2.32 17.67
C LYS A 21 20.47 1.88 19.14
N ARG A 22 21.33 0.93 19.54
CA ARG A 22 21.50 0.53 20.96
C ARG A 22 22.09 1.64 21.84
N LEU A 23 23.04 2.41 21.31
CA LEU A 23 23.61 3.57 22.01
C LEU A 23 22.55 4.67 22.20
N HIS A 24 21.77 4.95 21.17
CA HIS A 24 20.69 5.94 21.25
C HIS A 24 19.59 5.53 22.24
N ALA A 25 19.21 4.24 22.26
CA ALA A 25 18.24 3.71 23.22
C ALA A 25 18.71 3.80 24.67
N ARG A 26 20.01 3.57 24.94
CA ARG A 26 20.61 3.79 26.27
C ARG A 26 20.57 5.26 26.71
N VAL A 27 20.78 6.19 25.78
CA VAL A 27 20.70 7.63 26.06
C VAL A 27 19.26 8.06 26.42
N LEU A 28 18.26 7.51 25.72
CA LEU A 28 16.85 7.81 25.99
C LEU A 28 16.36 7.19 27.32
N LEU A 29 16.83 5.99 27.67
CA LEU A 29 16.59 5.36 28.98
C LEU A 29 17.18 6.17 30.13
N ALA A 30 18.40 6.69 29.97
CA ALA A 30 19.05 7.53 30.98
C ALA A 30 18.36 8.89 31.18
N ARG A 31 17.55 9.34 30.21
CA ARG A 31 16.80 10.61 30.27
C ARG A 31 15.37 10.45 30.79
N GLY A 32 14.90 9.24 31.07
CA GLY A 32 13.54 9.00 31.58
C GLY A 32 12.40 9.32 30.60
N GLU A 33 12.72 9.63 29.34
CA GLU A 33 11.77 10.03 28.28
C GLU A 33 11.19 8.82 27.53
N MET A 34 11.17 7.64 28.14
CA MET A 34 10.82 6.41 27.44
C MET A 34 9.31 6.13 27.47
N ARG A 35 8.64 6.33 26.33
CA ARG A 35 7.22 5.97 26.12
C ARG A 35 7.09 4.48 25.76
N PRO A 36 6.31 3.66 26.49
CA PRO A 36 6.35 2.18 26.38
C PRO A 36 5.91 1.56 25.04
N TRP A 37 5.37 2.35 24.10
CA TRP A 37 4.70 1.82 22.90
C TRP A 37 5.48 1.99 21.60
N ILE A 38 6.64 2.66 21.63
CA ILE A 38 7.44 2.92 20.42
C ILE A 38 8.83 2.28 20.58
N TRP A 39 8.86 0.94 20.63
CA TRP A 39 9.90 0.09 20.01
C TRP A 39 9.64 -1.41 20.27
N LYS A 40 8.76 -2.01 19.47
CA LYS A 40 8.99 -3.38 18.95
C LYS A 40 9.82 -3.24 17.67
N CYS A 41 11.08 -2.84 17.80
CA CYS A 41 11.98 -2.82 16.65
C CYS A 41 13.02 -3.92 16.82
N CYS A 42 12.77 -5.01 16.08
CA CYS A 42 13.81 -5.76 15.36
C CYS A 42 15.04 -6.22 16.17
N ASP A 43 14.85 -6.69 17.40
CA ASP A 43 15.72 -7.72 17.96
C ASP A 43 14.98 -9.07 17.79
N CYS A 44 15.54 -9.94 16.95
CA CYS A 44 15.52 -11.39 17.17
C CYS A 44 14.17 -12.07 17.49
N LEU A 45 13.05 -11.66 16.87
CA LEU A 45 11.98 -12.62 16.60
C LEU A 45 12.51 -13.46 15.44
N THR A 46 13.17 -14.56 15.79
CA THR A 46 13.64 -15.60 14.86
C THR A 46 12.58 -15.82 13.78
N GLY A 47 13.00 -16.14 12.55
CA GLY A 47 12.04 -16.51 11.49
C GLY A 47 10.95 -17.47 11.99
N GLN A 48 11.29 -18.33 12.94
CA GLN A 48 10.38 -19.23 13.68
C GLN A 48 9.24 -18.56 14.46
N GLU A 49 9.41 -17.37 15.05
CA GLU A 49 8.33 -16.69 15.80
C GLU A 49 7.38 -15.93 14.87
N ILE A 50 7.90 -15.45 13.73
CA ILE A 50 7.08 -14.95 12.62
C ILE A 50 6.34 -16.13 11.99
N GLU A 51 7.01 -17.25 11.69
CA GLU A 51 6.39 -18.47 11.17
C GLU A 51 5.35 -19.04 12.14
N ARG A 52 5.59 -19.05 13.45
CA ARG A 52 4.61 -19.44 14.47
C ARG A 52 3.41 -18.51 14.51
N ARG A 53 3.59 -17.19 14.36
CA ARG A 53 2.46 -16.25 14.24
C ARG A 53 1.68 -16.45 12.96
N HIS A 54 2.36 -16.69 11.84
CA HIS A 54 1.74 -17.04 10.56
C HIS A 54 1.06 -18.42 10.62
N GLN A 55 1.59 -19.38 11.37
CA GLN A 55 1.00 -20.70 11.63
C GLN A 55 -0.21 -20.60 12.57
N MET A 56 -0.14 -19.81 13.64
CA MET A 56 -1.28 -19.56 14.52
C MET A 56 -2.40 -18.80 13.81
N ALA A 57 -2.08 -17.88 12.89
CA ALA A 57 -3.06 -17.24 12.01
C ALA A 57 -3.60 -18.18 10.91
N ARG A 58 -2.90 -19.28 10.61
CA ARG A 58 -3.32 -20.35 9.70
C ARG A 58 -3.98 -21.53 10.41
N THR A 59 -4.22 -21.43 11.71
CA THR A 59 -4.98 -22.48 12.42
C THR A 59 -6.38 -22.47 11.84
N LYS A 60 -6.73 -23.54 11.15
CA LYS A 60 -8.06 -23.73 10.55
C LYS A 60 -9.07 -23.69 11.69
N ILE A 61 -9.80 -22.58 11.81
CA ILE A 61 -10.91 -22.49 12.75
C ILE A 61 -11.90 -23.58 12.34
N GLU A 62 -12.11 -24.53 13.25
CA GLU A 62 -13.08 -25.59 13.08
C GLU A 62 -14.46 -24.96 13.23
N VAL A 63 -15.03 -24.52 12.10
CA VAL A 63 -16.38 -23.98 12.06
C VAL A 63 -17.34 -25.12 12.39
N ASN A 64 -18.13 -24.97 13.45
CA ASN A 64 -19.18 -25.94 13.77
C ASN A 64 -20.14 -26.03 12.57
N ARG A 65 -20.22 -27.21 11.95
CA ARG A 65 -21.04 -27.45 10.75
C ARG A 65 -22.41 -27.93 11.19
N GLU A 66 -23.32 -27.00 11.43
CA GLU A 66 -24.72 -27.32 11.68
C GLU A 66 -25.41 -27.63 10.35
N ILE A 67 -25.54 -28.93 10.06
CA ILE A 67 -26.19 -29.42 8.85
C ILE A 67 -27.71 -29.39 9.07
N PRO A 68 -28.49 -28.63 8.28
CA PRO A 68 -29.94 -28.63 8.39
C PRO A 68 -30.48 -29.99 7.96
N LYS A 69 -31.38 -30.57 8.77
CA LYS A 69 -31.98 -31.88 8.53
C LYS A 69 -33.31 -31.78 7.78
N THR A 70 -33.98 -30.62 7.90
CA THR A 70 -35.27 -30.37 7.26
C THR A 70 -35.22 -29.16 6.32
N ARG A 71 -36.15 -29.10 5.36
CA ARG A 71 -36.28 -27.96 4.45
C ARG A 71 -36.59 -26.66 5.19
N GLN A 72 -37.35 -26.73 6.29
CA GLN A 72 -37.68 -25.57 7.11
C GLN A 72 -36.42 -25.02 7.81
N GLU A 73 -35.61 -25.89 8.41
CA GLU A 73 -34.32 -25.50 9.01
C GLU A 73 -33.39 -24.83 7.99
N LEU A 74 -33.36 -25.30 6.74
CA LEU A 74 -32.57 -24.67 5.68
C LEU A 74 -33.06 -23.23 5.40
N VAL A 75 -34.37 -23.01 5.31
CA VAL A 75 -34.95 -21.68 5.11
C VAL A 75 -34.60 -20.76 6.29
N ASP A 76 -34.69 -21.27 7.51
CA ASP A 76 -34.38 -20.51 8.73
C ASP A 76 -32.89 -20.15 8.81
N GLN A 77 -32.00 -21.05 8.39
CA GLN A 77 -30.56 -20.80 8.28
C GLN A 77 -30.21 -19.75 7.21
N ILE A 78 -30.85 -19.80 6.04
CA ILE A 78 -30.68 -18.76 5.00
C ILE A 78 -31.18 -17.40 5.50
N ALA A 79 -32.28 -17.38 6.26
CA ALA A 79 -32.78 -16.15 6.87
C ALA A 79 -31.81 -15.60 7.95
N GLU A 80 -31.19 -16.47 8.74
CA GLU A 80 -30.14 -16.10 9.70
C GLU A 80 -28.89 -15.57 8.99
N LEU A 81 -28.44 -16.21 7.91
CA LEU A 81 -27.35 -15.71 7.08
C LEU A 81 -27.60 -14.25 6.66
N GLY A 82 -28.79 -13.96 6.11
CA GLY A 82 -29.16 -12.59 5.74
C GLY A 82 -29.18 -11.61 6.92
N ARG A 83 -29.57 -12.05 8.13
CA ARG A 83 -29.49 -11.21 9.35
C ARG A 83 -28.04 -10.89 9.72
N GLN A 84 -27.16 -11.88 9.67
CA GLN A 84 -25.73 -11.72 9.96
C GLN A 84 -25.03 -10.83 8.94
N GLU A 85 -25.35 -10.97 7.65
CA GLU A 85 -24.79 -10.12 6.60
C GLU A 85 -25.19 -8.66 6.77
N ARG A 86 -26.47 -8.38 7.08
CA ARG A 86 -26.92 -7.01 7.40
C ARG A 86 -26.25 -6.45 8.65
N MET A 87 -26.07 -7.25 9.70
CA MET A 87 -25.37 -6.82 10.90
C MET A 87 -23.90 -6.51 10.63
N ARG A 88 -23.21 -7.36 9.85
CA ARG A 88 -21.83 -7.10 9.40
C ARG A 88 -21.74 -5.80 8.62
N ASN A 89 -22.63 -5.59 7.64
CA ASN A 89 -22.64 -4.38 6.82
C ASN A 89 -22.94 -3.13 7.68
N LYS A 90 -23.79 -3.24 8.71
CA LYS A 90 -24.03 -2.17 9.67
C LYS A 90 -22.77 -1.80 10.45
N ILE A 91 -22.06 -2.79 11.00
CA ILE A 91 -20.79 -2.58 11.73
C ILE A 91 -19.75 -1.93 10.81
N GLU A 92 -19.66 -2.38 9.56
CA GLU A 92 -18.75 -1.81 8.56
C GLU A 92 -19.09 -0.34 8.26
N ASN A 93 -20.37 -0.01 8.10
CA ASN A 93 -20.82 1.37 7.88
C ASN A 93 -20.52 2.26 9.09
N GLU A 94 -20.81 1.80 10.31
CA GLU A 94 -20.48 2.53 11.55
C GLU A 94 -18.97 2.79 11.69
N MET A 95 -18.14 1.78 11.36
CA MET A 95 -16.69 1.93 11.32
C MET A 95 -16.26 2.98 10.30
N ASN A 96 -16.80 2.92 9.07
CA ASN A 96 -16.45 3.84 7.99
C ASN A 96 -16.88 5.29 8.31
N GLU A 97 -18.05 5.47 8.93
CA GLU A 97 -18.47 6.76 9.44
C GLU A 97 -17.53 7.30 10.52
N ALA A 98 -17.13 6.45 11.46
CA ALA A 98 -16.19 6.83 12.52
C ALA A 98 -14.81 7.22 11.95
N ILE A 99 -14.28 6.46 10.99
CA ILE A 99 -13.03 6.78 10.29
C ILE A 99 -13.15 8.13 9.57
N THR A 100 -14.27 8.37 8.90
CA THR A 100 -14.49 9.63 8.16
C THR A 100 -14.54 10.84 9.10
N LYS A 101 -15.29 10.73 10.21
CA LYS A 101 -15.35 11.77 11.24
C LYS A 101 -13.98 12.03 11.87
N LEU A 102 -13.23 10.97 12.15
CA LEU A 102 -11.89 11.05 12.74
C LEU A 102 -10.89 11.74 11.79
N LYS A 103 -10.87 11.34 10.52
CA LYS A 103 -10.04 11.96 9.49
C LYS A 103 -10.34 13.44 9.35
N LYS A 104 -11.62 13.80 9.21
CA LYS A 104 -12.04 15.20 9.07
C LYS A 104 -11.58 16.06 10.25
N ARG A 105 -11.74 15.58 11.49
CA ARG A 105 -11.29 16.32 12.68
C ARG A 105 -9.78 16.60 12.64
N TYR A 106 -8.97 15.58 12.36
CA TYR A 106 -7.51 15.76 12.32
C TYR A 106 -7.04 16.59 11.12
N GLU A 107 -7.76 16.53 9.99
CA GLU A 107 -7.50 17.41 8.84
C GLU A 107 -7.79 18.88 9.20
N GLU A 108 -8.91 19.16 9.88
CA GLU A 108 -9.25 20.52 10.36
C GLU A 108 -8.25 21.04 11.40
N GLU A 109 -7.82 20.19 12.35
CA GLU A 109 -6.78 20.54 13.34
C GLU A 109 -5.40 20.77 12.69
N ALA A 110 -5.08 20.02 11.62
CA ALA A 110 -3.81 20.14 10.91
C ALA A 110 -3.78 21.31 9.91
N GLU A 111 -4.92 21.76 9.41
CA GLU A 111 -5.02 22.83 8.42
C GLU A 111 -4.29 24.14 8.82
N PRO A 112 -4.43 24.70 10.03
CA PRO A 112 -3.68 25.89 10.42
C PRO A 112 -2.16 25.66 10.45
N CYS A 113 -1.71 24.45 10.82
CA CYS A 113 -0.30 24.09 10.77
C CYS A 113 0.20 24.01 9.33
N ASN A 114 -0.58 23.40 8.43
CA ASN A 114 -0.27 23.32 7.00
C ASN A 114 -0.17 24.71 6.36
N GLN A 115 -1.09 25.61 6.69
CA GLN A 115 -1.06 27.00 6.20
C GLN A 115 0.18 27.76 6.69
N LYS A 116 0.53 27.62 7.98
CA LYS A 116 1.76 28.22 8.54
C LYS A 116 3.01 27.66 7.88
N ILE A 117 3.09 26.34 7.69
CA ILE A 117 4.22 25.70 7.00
C ILE A 117 4.36 26.25 5.58
N LYS A 118 3.27 26.31 4.80
CA LYS A 118 3.28 26.87 3.44
C LYS A 118 3.73 28.32 3.42
N ALA A 119 3.23 29.16 4.34
CA ALA A 119 3.64 30.56 4.42
C ALA A 119 5.13 30.73 4.75
N ILE A 120 5.65 29.94 5.71
CA ILE A 120 7.08 29.96 6.08
C ILE A 120 7.94 29.49 4.91
N VAL A 121 7.58 28.38 4.25
CA VAL A 121 8.32 27.86 3.09
C VAL A 121 8.37 28.89 1.97
N ASN A 122 7.23 29.46 1.58
CA ASN A 122 7.18 30.48 0.53
C ASN A 122 8.03 31.72 0.89
N GLY A 123 8.01 32.16 2.16
CA GLY A 123 8.83 33.28 2.61
C GLY A 123 10.33 32.99 2.55
N VAL A 124 10.74 31.78 2.96
CA VAL A 124 12.14 31.34 2.88
C VAL A 124 12.58 31.20 1.43
N GLU A 125 11.75 30.62 0.56
CA GLU A 125 12.03 30.50 -0.87
C GLU A 125 12.20 31.87 -1.53
N ALA A 126 11.28 32.81 -1.30
CA ALA A 126 11.37 34.17 -1.83
C ALA A 126 12.65 34.90 -1.38
N TYR A 127 13.04 34.74 -0.11
CA TYR A 127 14.31 35.31 0.39
C TYR A 127 15.53 34.68 -0.31
N CYS A 128 15.52 33.35 -0.47
CA CYS A 128 16.58 32.58 -1.11
C CYS A 128 16.71 32.85 -2.61
N GLU A 129 15.65 33.28 -3.28
CA GLU A 129 15.67 33.70 -4.69
C GLU A 129 16.38 35.03 -4.87
N VAL A 130 16.11 36.01 -3.98
CA VAL A 130 16.70 37.35 -4.03
C VAL A 130 18.17 37.34 -3.60
N HIS A 131 18.51 36.65 -2.50
CA HIS A 131 19.85 36.66 -1.90
C HIS A 131 20.69 35.43 -2.28
N ARG A 132 20.42 34.85 -3.45
CA ARG A 132 21.05 33.60 -3.88
C ARG A 132 22.58 33.71 -3.92
N ASP A 133 23.09 34.79 -4.51
CA ASP A 133 24.53 34.96 -4.73
C ASP A 133 25.26 35.20 -3.40
N GLU A 134 24.66 35.95 -2.48
CA GLU A 134 25.21 36.18 -1.14
C GLU A 134 25.27 34.88 -0.32
N LEU A 135 24.21 34.08 -0.36
CA LEU A 135 24.14 32.83 0.39
C LEU A 135 25.09 31.74 -0.16
N THR A 136 25.46 31.81 -1.45
CA THR A 136 26.25 30.76 -2.11
C THR A 136 27.68 31.19 -2.45
N ASP A 137 28.15 32.31 -1.91
CA ASP A 137 29.45 32.93 -2.23
C ASP A 137 29.65 33.11 -3.75
N GLY A 138 28.62 33.58 -4.45
CA GLY A 138 28.57 33.69 -5.91
C GLY A 138 28.50 32.34 -6.63
N GLY A 139 27.86 31.34 -6.02
CA GLY A 139 27.64 30.01 -6.61
C GLY A 139 28.74 28.98 -6.38
N LYS A 140 29.72 29.25 -5.50
CA LYS A 140 30.79 28.30 -5.13
C LYS A 140 30.26 27.11 -4.35
N THR A 141 29.28 27.32 -3.48
CA THR A 141 28.64 26.27 -2.68
C THR A 141 27.15 26.19 -2.99
N LYS A 142 26.60 24.97 -3.06
CA LYS A 142 25.15 24.75 -3.31
C LYS A 142 24.41 24.36 -2.04
N THR A 143 25.09 24.40 -0.90
CA THR A 143 24.56 23.97 0.39
C THR A 143 25.03 24.96 1.43
N VAL A 144 24.08 25.49 2.19
CA VAL A 144 24.29 26.50 3.23
C VAL A 144 23.80 25.91 4.54
N THR A 145 24.74 25.76 5.48
CA THR A 145 24.43 25.27 6.82
C THR A 145 24.16 26.46 7.72
N LEU A 146 22.94 26.53 8.25
CA LEU A 146 22.50 27.51 9.23
C LEU A 146 22.45 26.85 10.63
N PRO A 147 22.44 27.62 11.73
CA PRO A 147 22.32 27.05 13.07
C PRO A 147 21.02 26.24 13.28
N SER A 148 19.95 26.61 12.58
CA SER A 148 18.62 26.00 12.68
C SER A 148 18.32 24.93 11.62
N GLY A 149 19.18 24.76 10.61
CA GLY A 149 18.91 23.84 9.51
C GLY A 149 19.87 23.98 8.34
N THR A 150 19.56 23.32 7.24
CA THR A 150 20.42 23.32 6.04
C THR A 150 19.59 23.59 4.80
N LEU A 151 20.03 24.56 4.00
CA LEU A 151 19.46 24.87 2.69
C LEU A 151 20.33 24.23 1.62
N SER A 152 19.73 23.60 0.61
CA SER A 152 20.49 23.03 -0.50
C SER A 152 19.77 23.25 -1.82
N TRP A 153 20.47 23.82 -2.80
CA TRP A 153 19.97 23.92 -4.16
C TRP A 153 20.30 22.65 -4.93
N ARG A 154 19.26 21.89 -5.26
CA ARG A 154 19.37 20.66 -6.04
C ARG A 154 18.73 20.86 -7.40
N LYS A 155 19.39 20.37 -8.45
CA LYS A 155 18.74 20.23 -9.76
C LYS A 155 17.90 18.97 -9.70
N CYS A 156 16.58 19.12 -9.72
CA CYS A 156 15.70 17.98 -9.93
C CYS A 156 15.94 17.44 -11.34
N PRO A 157 16.08 16.12 -11.53
CA PRO A 157 16.19 15.55 -12.86
C PRO A 157 14.94 15.90 -13.68
N PRO A 158 15.05 16.01 -15.01
CA PRO A 158 13.90 16.33 -15.85
C PRO A 158 12.81 15.27 -15.68
N SER A 159 11.58 15.72 -15.45
CA SER A 159 10.39 14.85 -15.36
C SER A 159 9.60 14.95 -16.67
N CYS A 160 9.06 13.82 -17.14
CA CYS A 160 8.21 13.77 -18.32
C CYS A 160 6.74 13.70 -17.89
N ARG A 161 5.95 14.71 -18.26
CA ARG A 161 4.49 14.70 -18.12
C ARG A 161 3.88 14.31 -19.47
N ILE A 162 3.00 13.31 -19.46
CA ILE A 162 2.31 12.83 -20.66
C ILE A 162 0.83 13.20 -20.50
N THR A 163 0.27 13.82 -21.54
CA THR A 163 -1.16 14.16 -21.62
C THR A 163 -1.74 13.37 -22.79
N LYS A 164 -2.86 12.67 -22.56
CA LYS A 164 -3.49 11.76 -23.53
C LYS A 164 -2.53 10.65 -24.02
N PRO A 165 -2.23 9.65 -23.17
CA PRO A 165 -1.23 8.65 -23.49
C PRO A 165 -1.52 7.86 -24.78
N GLU A 166 -2.79 7.63 -25.14
CA GLU A 166 -3.20 6.88 -26.32
C GLU A 166 -2.78 7.58 -27.62
N ASP A 167 -3.05 8.88 -27.72
CA ASP A 167 -2.68 9.72 -28.86
C ASP A 167 -1.15 9.78 -29.01
N VAL A 168 -0.44 9.91 -27.90
CA VAL A 168 1.02 9.92 -27.86
C VAL A 168 1.58 8.57 -28.32
N ILE A 169 1.01 7.45 -27.89
CA ILE A 169 1.40 6.12 -28.37
C ILE A 169 1.16 5.98 -29.87
N ALA A 170 0.01 6.43 -30.38
CA ALA A 170 -0.28 6.39 -31.82
C ALA A 170 0.71 7.23 -32.63
N MET A 171 1.05 8.43 -32.16
CA MET A 171 2.06 9.29 -32.79
C MET A 171 3.46 8.68 -32.72
N LEU A 172 3.85 8.09 -31.58
CA LEU A 172 5.14 7.40 -31.43
C LEU A 172 5.24 6.19 -32.39
N LYS A 173 4.15 5.42 -32.55
CA LYS A 173 4.06 4.34 -33.54
C LYS A 173 4.20 4.87 -34.97
N LYS A 174 3.46 5.93 -35.33
CA LYS A 174 3.55 6.59 -36.65
C LYS A 174 4.96 7.10 -36.96
N LYS A 175 5.68 7.59 -35.95
CA LYS A 175 7.06 8.07 -36.09
C LYS A 175 8.13 6.98 -35.97
N GLY A 176 7.75 5.72 -35.81
CA GLY A 176 8.69 4.60 -35.68
C GLY A 176 9.51 4.62 -34.38
N LEU A 177 9.07 5.36 -33.36
CA LEU A 177 9.77 5.52 -32.10
C LEU A 177 9.37 4.43 -31.08
N SER A 178 9.47 3.17 -31.50
CA SER A 178 9.05 2.00 -30.72
C SER A 178 9.84 1.81 -29.42
N ARG A 179 11.08 2.33 -29.33
CA ARG A 179 11.93 2.24 -28.12
C ARG A 179 11.32 2.88 -26.87
N PHE A 180 10.38 3.81 -27.02
CA PHE A 180 9.71 4.49 -25.90
C PHE A 180 8.37 3.85 -25.52
N ILE A 181 7.96 2.81 -26.25
CA ILE A 181 6.71 2.09 -26.01
C ILE A 181 7.05 0.80 -25.26
N ARG A 182 6.58 0.68 -24.03
CA ARG A 182 6.66 -0.59 -23.29
C ARG A 182 5.44 -1.43 -23.63
N VAL A 183 5.67 -2.63 -24.18
CA VAL A 183 4.61 -3.61 -24.43
C VAL A 183 4.48 -4.52 -23.22
N LYS A 184 3.26 -4.72 -22.73
CA LYS A 184 2.93 -5.73 -21.72
C LYS A 184 2.15 -6.83 -22.45
N GLU A 185 2.73 -8.01 -22.52
CA GLU A 185 2.08 -9.19 -23.09
C GLU A 185 1.25 -9.85 -21.98
N GLU A 186 -0.04 -9.97 -22.20
CA GLU A 186 -0.97 -10.66 -21.30
C GLU A 186 -1.63 -11.81 -22.04
N ILE A 187 -1.86 -12.90 -21.33
CA ILE A 187 -2.51 -14.08 -21.88
C ILE A 187 -4.02 -13.81 -21.93
N SER A 188 -4.58 -13.79 -23.14
CA SER A 188 -6.02 -13.62 -23.35
C SER A 188 -6.78 -14.90 -23.01
N LYS A 189 -7.26 -15.01 -21.77
CA LYS A 189 -8.03 -16.18 -21.30
C LYS A 189 -9.34 -16.38 -22.07
N ASP A 190 -9.98 -15.30 -22.52
CA ASP A 190 -11.26 -15.38 -23.24
C ASP A 190 -11.08 -16.04 -24.62
N LEU A 191 -9.99 -15.73 -25.33
CA LEU A 191 -9.65 -16.38 -26.60
C LEU A 191 -9.27 -17.85 -26.39
N ILE A 192 -8.62 -18.17 -25.28
CA ILE A 192 -8.29 -19.55 -24.91
C ILE A 192 -9.55 -20.38 -24.69
N LEU A 193 -10.58 -19.79 -24.08
CA LEU A 193 -11.87 -20.45 -23.87
C LEU A 193 -12.69 -20.57 -25.16
N ALA A 194 -12.52 -19.66 -26.12
CA ALA A 194 -13.19 -19.70 -27.42
C ALA A 194 -12.63 -20.78 -28.36
N GLU A 195 -11.32 -21.01 -28.34
CA GLU A 195 -10.63 -21.98 -29.20
C GLU A 195 -9.81 -23.01 -28.38
N PRO A 196 -10.46 -23.84 -27.54
CA PRO A 196 -9.76 -24.71 -26.60
C PRO A 196 -8.87 -25.77 -27.29
N GLU A 197 -9.22 -26.18 -28.51
CA GLU A 197 -8.47 -27.17 -29.30
C GLU A 197 -7.06 -26.70 -29.68
N ALA A 198 -6.89 -25.40 -29.93
CA ALA A 198 -5.61 -24.82 -30.36
C ALA A 198 -4.55 -24.82 -29.24
N ILE A 199 -4.97 -24.97 -27.98
CA ILE A 199 -4.11 -24.74 -26.80
C ILE A 199 -3.76 -26.03 -26.05
N VAL A 200 -4.34 -27.17 -26.44
CA VAL A 200 -4.06 -28.50 -25.85
C VAL A 200 -2.57 -28.84 -25.87
N ALA A 201 -1.82 -28.34 -26.86
CA ALA A 201 -0.39 -28.57 -26.99
C ALA A 201 0.50 -27.66 -26.09
N VAL A 202 -0.05 -26.62 -25.47
CA VAL A 202 0.72 -25.63 -24.70
C VAL A 202 0.84 -26.04 -23.24
N LYS A 203 2.07 -26.39 -22.82
CA LYS A 203 2.36 -26.74 -21.42
C LYS A 203 2.11 -25.54 -20.49
N GLY A 204 1.26 -25.74 -19.48
CA GLY A 204 1.01 -24.76 -18.42
C GLY A 204 -0.38 -24.10 -18.45
N ILE A 205 -1.20 -24.39 -19.45
CA ILE A 205 -2.61 -23.96 -19.50
C ILE A 205 -3.49 -25.16 -19.15
N ALA A 206 -4.27 -25.04 -18.07
CA ALA A 206 -5.25 -26.03 -17.68
C ALA A 206 -6.64 -25.38 -17.75
N ILE A 207 -7.51 -25.93 -18.60
CA ILE A 207 -8.92 -25.55 -18.66
C ILE A 207 -9.63 -26.36 -17.59
N VAL A 208 -10.07 -25.69 -16.51
CA VAL A 208 -10.90 -26.33 -15.49
C VAL A 208 -12.31 -26.39 -16.04
N SER A 209 -12.86 -27.60 -16.14
CA SER A 209 -14.23 -27.82 -16.60
C SER A 209 -15.24 -27.13 -15.69
N GLU A 210 -16.42 -26.88 -16.23
CA GLU A 210 -17.57 -26.32 -15.52
C GLU A 210 -17.79 -27.07 -14.20
N LYS A 211 -17.76 -26.32 -13.10
CA LYS A 211 -18.13 -26.81 -11.77
C LYS A 211 -19.42 -26.12 -11.39
N GLU A 212 -20.40 -26.90 -10.97
CA GLU A 212 -21.60 -26.36 -10.36
C GLU A 212 -21.22 -25.80 -8.97
N GLU A 213 -21.26 -24.47 -8.84
CA GLU A 213 -21.07 -23.78 -7.58
C GLU A 213 -22.43 -23.31 -7.07
N LEU A 214 -22.75 -23.65 -5.82
CA LEU A 214 -23.98 -23.21 -5.18
C LEU A 214 -23.79 -21.77 -4.68
N SER A 215 -24.52 -20.82 -5.29
CA SER A 215 -24.66 -19.47 -4.74
C SER A 215 -25.87 -19.42 -3.79
N ILE A 216 -25.68 -18.84 -2.61
CA ILE A 216 -26.74 -18.62 -1.62
C ILE A 216 -26.88 -17.10 -1.44
N GLU A 217 -27.99 -16.55 -1.92
CA GLU A 217 -28.30 -15.12 -1.79
C GLU A 217 -29.51 -14.95 -0.86
N PRO A 218 -29.32 -14.43 0.36
CA PRO A 218 -30.43 -14.12 1.24
C PRO A 218 -31.34 -13.05 0.65
N PHE A 219 -32.63 -13.13 0.96
CA PHE A 219 -33.59 -12.13 0.48
C PHE A 219 -33.28 -10.73 1.05
N GLU A 220 -33.19 -9.75 0.15
CA GLU A 220 -33.03 -8.33 0.48
C GLU A 220 -34.14 -7.50 -0.15
N VAL A 221 -34.82 -6.70 0.67
CA VAL A 221 -35.75 -5.68 0.17
C VAL A 221 -34.94 -4.45 -0.17
N LYS A 222 -34.81 -4.16 -1.47
CA LYS A 222 -34.20 -2.92 -1.95
C LYS A 222 -35.25 -1.82 -1.91
N LEU A 223 -34.91 -0.69 -1.31
CA LEU A 223 -35.71 0.53 -1.44
C LEU A 223 -35.44 1.11 -2.83
N GLU A 224 -36.48 1.39 -3.61
CA GLU A 224 -36.32 2.16 -4.84
C GLU A 224 -35.90 3.57 -4.45
N ALA A 225 -34.76 4.02 -4.97
CA ALA A 225 -34.34 5.40 -4.79
C ALA A 225 -35.38 6.28 -5.51
N ALA A 226 -36.10 7.10 -4.74
CA ALA A 226 -36.85 8.20 -5.32
C ALA A 226 -35.81 9.15 -5.95
N VAL A 227 -35.74 9.14 -7.28
CA VAL A 227 -34.97 10.09 -8.09
C VAL A 227 -35.67 11.44 -8.09
#